data_AF-A0A1F9YVC7-F1
#
_entry.id   AF-A0A1F9YVC7-F1
#
_cell.length_a   1.000
_cell.length_b   1.000
_cell.length_c   1.000
_cell.angle_alpha   90.00
_cell.angle_beta   90.00
_cell.angle_gamma   90.00
#
_symmetry.space_group_name_H-M   'P 1'
#
loop_
_entity.id
_entity.type
_entity.pdbx_description
1 polymer ?
#
loop_
_entity_poly.entity_id
_entity_poly.type
_entity_poly.pdbx_seq_one_letter_code
_entity_poly.pdbx_strand_id
1 'polypeptide(L)'
;MEKYIQQIRDLINEPRKRYHLLKNVGLWHQLCSSMDVIEDTDSAIQFYKMQKFPKVVGGGYLMVCGVLQALFLQQDAVKHLCESLELYYNITNEELKNVREIRNDSIGHPTKRDGGKSYHFISRITISKDGFQLMSWNKNKNIVFKDIVIVDLLNAQSRNITVILKDVIKKLKDEDKKHKEKFCMDKLKDVFSQVHYDIQKVHEGLSKPKYIPISKISLQMINECLTKFENKLNERGISLDTYDSIKDIYVLLKYPLFELSRFFLKTKKNIKMNIDKETAFIFWYFVREHIEKLEELAKEIDEEYIK
;
A
#
# COMPACT_ATOMS: atom_id res chain seq x y z
N MET A 1 -12.50 13.84 -6.24
CA MET A 1 -11.85 13.02 -5.18
C MET A 1 -10.57 12.37 -5.68
N GLU A 2 -10.52 12.03 -6.96
CA GLU A 2 -9.36 11.54 -7.73
C GLU A 2 -7.98 11.93 -7.17
N LYS A 3 -7.65 13.22 -7.05
CA LYS A 3 -6.34 13.65 -6.55
C LYS A 3 -5.93 13.09 -5.18
N TYR A 4 -6.90 12.84 -4.28
CA TYR A 4 -6.63 12.27 -2.97
C TYR A 4 -6.45 10.75 -3.06
N ILE A 5 -7.25 10.09 -3.90
CA ILE A 5 -7.10 8.66 -4.16
C ILE A 5 -5.76 8.38 -4.83
N GLN A 6 -5.37 9.17 -5.83
CA GLN A 6 -4.05 9.06 -6.45
C GLN A 6 -2.93 9.21 -5.42
N GLN A 7 -3.00 10.21 -4.53
CA GLN A 7 -2.02 10.37 -3.46
C GLN A 7 -1.96 9.16 -2.51
N ILE A 8 -3.11 8.55 -2.19
CA ILE A 8 -3.14 7.32 -1.38
C ILE A 8 -2.49 6.18 -2.17
N ARG A 9 -2.81 6.01 -3.46
CA ARG A 9 -2.21 5.01 -4.34
C ARG A 9 -0.69 5.15 -4.38
N ASP A 10 -0.17 6.36 -4.51
CA ASP A 10 1.27 6.63 -4.53
C ASP A 10 1.89 6.18 -3.20
N LEU A 11 1.33 6.61 -2.07
CA LEU A 11 1.83 6.29 -0.72
C LEU A 11 1.82 4.79 -0.39
N ILE A 12 0.79 4.06 -0.81
CA ILE A 12 0.69 2.61 -0.52
C ILE A 12 1.54 1.76 -1.46
N ASN A 13 1.93 2.30 -2.63
CA ASN A 13 2.77 1.62 -3.61
C ASN A 13 4.27 1.86 -3.37
N GLU A 14 4.64 2.74 -2.44
CA GLU A 14 6.01 2.86 -1.94
C GLU A 14 6.54 1.47 -1.53
N PRO A 15 7.75 1.05 -1.96
CA PRO A 15 8.21 -0.34 -1.87
C PRO A 15 8.03 -0.97 -0.49
N ARG A 16 8.46 -0.26 0.55
CA ARG A 16 8.33 -0.69 1.96
C ARG A 16 6.87 -0.87 2.38
N LYS A 17 6.02 0.13 2.08
CA LYS A 17 4.60 0.11 2.50
C LYS A 17 3.84 -0.97 1.75
N ARG A 18 4.07 -1.08 0.43
CA ARG A 18 3.48 -2.11 -0.42
C ARG A 18 3.85 -3.51 0.06
N TYR A 19 5.13 -3.75 0.33
CA TYR A 19 5.60 -5.02 0.87
C TYR A 19 4.90 -5.39 2.18
N HIS A 20 4.75 -4.42 3.10
CA HIS A 20 4.04 -4.64 4.35
C HIS A 20 2.55 -4.96 4.14
N LEU A 21 1.86 -4.20 3.30
CA LEU A 21 0.43 -4.40 3.02
C LEU A 21 0.16 -5.73 2.32
N LEU A 22 1.05 -6.17 1.42
CA LEU A 22 0.92 -7.45 0.71
C LEU A 22 1.07 -8.69 1.62
N LYS A 23 1.54 -8.53 2.86
CA LYS A 23 1.51 -9.63 3.85
C LYS A 23 0.08 -10.08 4.15
N ASN A 24 -0.91 -9.19 4.01
CA ASN A 24 -2.32 -9.52 4.06
C ASN A 24 -2.99 -9.19 2.72
N VAL A 25 -2.90 -10.13 1.78
CA VAL A 25 -3.47 -9.99 0.42
C VAL A 25 -4.97 -9.68 0.45
N GLY A 26 -5.71 -10.18 1.45
CA GLY A 26 -7.14 -9.88 1.61
C GLY A 26 -7.40 -8.39 1.86
N LEU A 27 -6.69 -7.79 2.83
CA LEU A 27 -6.78 -6.35 3.10
C LEU A 27 -6.23 -5.52 1.94
N TRP A 28 -5.19 -5.99 1.24
CA TRP A 28 -4.69 -5.32 0.04
C TRP A 28 -5.75 -5.24 -1.08
N HIS A 29 -6.46 -6.33 -1.37
CA HIS A 29 -7.54 -6.32 -2.35
C HIS A 29 -8.73 -5.46 -1.91
N GLN A 30 -9.06 -5.48 -0.61
CA GLN A 30 -10.08 -4.60 -0.06
C GLN A 30 -9.68 -3.12 -0.25
N LEU A 31 -8.43 -2.75 0.03
CA LEU A 31 -7.91 -1.40 -0.15
C LEU A 31 -8.02 -0.94 -1.61
N CYS A 32 -7.52 -1.76 -2.55
CA CYS A 32 -7.55 -1.46 -3.99
C CYS A 32 -8.98 -1.29 -4.50
N SER A 33 -9.85 -2.28 -4.25
CA SER A 33 -11.26 -2.20 -4.68
C SER A 33 -12.00 -1.02 -4.04
N SER A 34 -11.68 -0.67 -2.80
CA SER A 34 -12.29 0.48 -2.13
C SER A 34 -11.92 1.80 -2.82
N MET A 35 -10.65 1.97 -3.23
CA MET A 35 -10.25 3.14 -4.00
C MET A 35 -10.95 3.21 -5.36
N ASP A 36 -11.05 2.08 -6.07
CA ASP A 36 -11.76 2.01 -7.36
C ASP A 36 -13.23 2.41 -7.22
N VAL A 37 -13.94 1.86 -6.21
CA VAL A 37 -15.34 2.21 -5.94
C VAL A 37 -15.51 3.69 -5.57
N ILE A 38 -14.56 4.29 -4.85
CA ILE A 38 -14.63 5.74 -4.54
C ILE A 38 -14.55 6.57 -5.81
N GLU A 39 -13.67 6.21 -6.76
CA GLU A 39 -13.50 6.90 -8.03
C GLU A 39 -14.70 6.69 -8.96
N ASP A 40 -15.18 5.45 -9.07
CA ASP A 40 -16.37 5.10 -9.87
C ASP A 40 -17.62 5.85 -9.38
N THR A 41 -17.81 5.90 -8.06
CA THR A 41 -18.95 6.62 -7.46
C THR A 41 -18.80 8.13 -7.57
N ASP A 42 -17.59 8.70 -7.46
CA ASP A 42 -17.37 10.13 -7.74
C ASP A 42 -17.71 10.44 -9.20
N SER A 43 -17.26 9.61 -10.15
CA SER A 43 -17.59 9.75 -11.57
C SER A 43 -19.11 9.73 -11.82
N ALA A 44 -19.83 8.78 -11.22
CA ALA A 44 -21.29 8.71 -11.30
C ALA A 44 -21.98 9.96 -10.70
N ILE A 45 -21.46 10.48 -9.58
CA ILE A 45 -21.95 11.71 -8.95
C ILE A 45 -21.70 12.93 -9.85
N GLN A 46 -20.52 13.06 -10.46
CA GLN A 46 -20.24 14.16 -11.39
C GLN A 46 -21.13 14.06 -12.63
N PHE A 47 -21.34 12.87 -13.17
CA PHE A 47 -22.26 12.65 -14.29
C PHE A 47 -23.68 13.12 -13.95
N TYR A 48 -24.20 12.77 -12.77
CA TYR A 48 -25.51 13.26 -12.30
C TYR A 48 -25.58 14.79 -12.27
N LYS A 49 -24.53 15.47 -11.77
CA LYS A 49 -24.46 16.93 -11.71
C LYS A 49 -24.51 17.57 -13.09
N MET A 50 -23.81 17.01 -14.08
CA MET A 50 -23.68 17.59 -15.42
C MET A 50 -24.88 17.26 -16.33
N GLN A 51 -25.44 16.07 -16.21
CA GLN A 51 -26.44 15.57 -17.16
C GLN A 51 -27.80 16.27 -17.03
N LYS A 52 -28.53 16.37 -18.14
CA LYS A 52 -29.93 16.85 -18.15
C LYS A 52 -30.85 15.84 -17.48
N PHE A 53 -31.77 16.31 -16.65
CA PHE A 53 -32.73 15.43 -15.98
C PHE A 53 -33.81 14.94 -16.96
N PRO A 54 -34.12 13.64 -17.00
CA PRO A 54 -35.12 13.07 -17.89
C PRO A 54 -36.50 13.66 -17.66
N LYS A 55 -37.23 13.92 -18.75
CA LYS A 55 -38.64 14.34 -18.68
C LYS A 55 -39.57 13.19 -18.32
N VAL A 56 -39.16 11.95 -18.61
CA VAL A 56 -39.93 10.74 -18.29
C VAL A 56 -39.68 10.36 -16.84
N VAL A 57 -40.75 10.21 -16.05
CA VAL A 57 -40.70 9.91 -14.61
C VAL A 57 -39.79 8.72 -14.28
N GLY A 58 -39.87 7.64 -15.05
CA GLY A 58 -39.03 6.45 -14.85
C GLY A 58 -37.53 6.75 -14.99
N GLY A 59 -37.15 7.59 -15.95
CA GLY A 59 -35.76 8.03 -16.10
C GLY A 59 -35.28 8.91 -14.94
N GLY A 60 -36.14 9.82 -14.46
CA GLY A 60 -35.85 10.63 -13.28
C GLY A 60 -35.68 9.78 -12.02
N TYR A 61 -36.54 8.77 -11.85
CA TYR A 61 -36.46 7.81 -10.75
C TYR A 61 -35.14 7.03 -10.80
N LEU A 62 -34.74 6.53 -11.96
CA LEU A 62 -33.47 5.83 -12.15
C LEU A 62 -32.28 6.71 -11.77
N MET A 63 -32.29 7.99 -12.16
CA MET A 63 -31.21 8.92 -11.81
C MET A 63 -31.13 9.20 -10.30
N VAL A 64 -32.28 9.43 -9.64
CA VAL A 64 -32.33 9.61 -8.19
C VAL A 64 -31.86 8.36 -7.46
N CYS A 65 -32.34 7.18 -7.88
CA CYS A 65 -31.87 5.90 -7.32
C CYS A 65 -30.37 5.72 -7.49
N GLY A 66 -29.85 5.98 -8.70
CA GLY A 66 -28.44 5.82 -9.02
C GLY A 66 -27.55 6.73 -8.18
N VAL A 67 -27.88 8.02 -8.06
CA VAL A 67 -27.06 8.96 -7.28
C VAL A 67 -27.08 8.62 -5.78
N LEU A 68 -28.25 8.31 -5.21
CA LEU A 68 -28.33 7.92 -3.79
C LEU A 68 -27.57 6.62 -3.52
N GLN A 69 -27.63 5.65 -4.44
CA GLN A 69 -26.85 4.43 -4.34
C GLN A 69 -25.34 4.70 -4.44
N ALA A 70 -24.90 5.58 -5.33
CA ALA A 70 -23.50 5.96 -5.45
C ALA A 70 -22.96 6.60 -4.15
N LEU A 71 -23.73 7.49 -3.51
CA LEU A 71 -23.37 8.08 -2.21
C LEU A 71 -23.18 7.00 -1.13
N PHE A 72 -24.11 6.04 -1.06
CA PHE A 72 -24.05 4.95 -0.10
C PHE A 72 -22.81 4.06 -0.31
N LEU A 73 -22.58 3.61 -1.54
CA LEU A 73 -21.41 2.78 -1.90
C LEU A 73 -20.10 3.51 -1.62
N GLN A 74 -20.02 4.81 -1.90
CA GLN A 74 -18.84 5.60 -1.62
C GLN A 74 -18.53 5.67 -0.11
N GLN A 75 -19.54 5.77 0.75
CA GLN A 75 -19.33 5.75 2.20
C GLN A 75 -18.81 4.39 2.68
N ASP A 76 -19.37 3.28 2.17
CA ASP A 76 -18.88 1.94 2.50
C ASP A 76 -17.45 1.73 2.01
N ALA A 77 -17.13 2.19 0.80
CA ALA A 77 -15.78 2.10 0.26
C ALA A 77 -14.76 2.90 1.09
N VAL A 78 -15.09 4.11 1.54
CA VAL A 78 -14.19 4.88 2.42
C VAL A 78 -14.02 4.21 3.78
N LYS A 79 -15.09 3.62 4.33
CA LYS A 79 -15.01 2.84 5.56
C LYS A 79 -14.06 1.65 5.39
N HIS A 80 -14.25 0.85 4.35
CA HIS A 80 -13.43 -0.33 4.08
C HIS A 80 -11.98 0.04 3.74
N LEU A 81 -11.75 1.17 3.07
CA LEU A 81 -10.41 1.74 2.87
C LEU A 81 -9.73 1.99 4.21
N CYS A 82 -10.42 2.63 5.17
CA CYS A 82 -9.87 2.88 6.49
C CYS A 82 -9.61 1.57 7.25
N GLU A 83 -10.55 0.62 7.23
CA GLU A 83 -10.40 -0.70 7.86
C GLU A 83 -9.20 -1.47 7.31
N SER A 84 -9.00 -1.46 5.99
CA SER A 84 -7.88 -2.13 5.31
C SER A 84 -6.50 -1.55 5.65
N LEU A 85 -6.48 -0.29 6.09
CA LEU A 85 -5.28 0.40 6.59
C LEU A 85 -5.19 0.36 8.11
N GLU A 86 -6.07 -0.38 8.78
CA GLU A 86 -6.19 -0.47 10.24
C GLU A 86 -6.38 0.91 10.91
N LEU A 87 -6.99 1.85 10.18
CA LEU A 87 -7.27 3.19 10.66
C LEU A 87 -8.67 3.24 11.27
N TYR A 88 -8.78 3.87 12.44
CA TYR A 88 -10.08 4.11 13.05
C TYR A 88 -10.95 5.00 12.16
N TYR A 89 -12.07 4.45 11.68
CA TYR A 89 -13.08 5.14 10.92
C TYR A 89 -14.20 5.61 11.84
N ASN A 90 -14.35 6.93 12.01
CA ASN A 90 -15.40 7.47 12.85
C ASN A 90 -16.63 7.88 12.03
N ILE A 91 -17.73 7.13 12.20
CA ILE A 91 -19.06 7.41 11.61
C ILE A 91 -19.80 8.54 12.36
N THR A 92 -19.25 9.13 13.42
CA THR A 92 -19.94 10.22 14.18
C THR A 92 -20.25 11.48 13.37
N ASN A 93 -19.95 11.50 12.08
CA ASN A 93 -20.43 12.52 11.18
C ASN A 93 -21.93 12.35 10.91
N GLU A 94 -22.75 13.10 11.64
CA GLU A 94 -24.22 13.08 11.52
C GLU A 94 -24.71 13.44 10.10
N GLU A 95 -23.94 14.18 9.30
CA GLU A 95 -24.34 14.48 7.93
C GLU A 95 -24.22 13.27 7.00
N LEU A 96 -23.10 12.52 7.07
CA LEU A 96 -22.94 11.28 6.30
C LEU A 96 -23.99 10.24 6.71
N LYS A 97 -24.29 10.18 8.01
CA LYS A 97 -25.38 9.34 8.53
C LYS A 97 -26.73 9.77 7.98
N ASN A 98 -27.06 11.07 7.95
CA ASN A 98 -28.29 11.57 7.34
C ASN A 98 -28.39 11.22 5.84
N VAL A 99 -27.29 11.33 5.08
CA VAL A 99 -27.25 10.88 3.67
C VAL A 99 -27.61 9.40 3.55
N ARG A 100 -27.02 8.55 4.41
CA ARG A 100 -27.30 7.11 4.44
C ARG A 100 -28.75 6.81 4.81
N GLU A 101 -29.28 7.50 5.82
CA GLU A 101 -30.65 7.33 6.29
C GLU A 101 -31.66 7.71 5.19
N ILE A 102 -31.44 8.83 4.50
CA ILE A 102 -32.29 9.26 3.38
C ILE A 102 -32.30 8.20 2.27
N ARG A 103 -31.14 7.67 1.86
CA ARG A 103 -31.06 6.59 0.87
C ARG A 103 -31.82 5.35 1.34
N ASN A 104 -31.62 4.95 2.59
CA ASN A 104 -32.23 3.75 3.13
C ASN A 104 -33.76 3.89 3.23
N ASP A 105 -34.26 5.07 3.64
CA ASP A 105 -35.69 5.34 3.68
C ASP A 105 -36.29 5.43 2.28
N SER A 106 -35.58 6.02 1.31
CA SER A 106 -36.13 6.29 -0.01
C SER A 106 -36.12 5.05 -0.92
N ILE A 107 -35.00 4.32 -0.99
CA ILE A 107 -34.77 3.28 -2.01
C ILE A 107 -34.16 1.98 -1.46
N GLY A 108 -33.65 1.97 -0.22
CA GLY A 108 -32.98 0.81 0.36
C GLY A 108 -33.95 -0.17 1.03
N HIS A 109 -34.64 0.31 2.07
CA HIS A 109 -35.60 -0.45 2.87
C HIS A 109 -36.94 0.29 3.10
N PRO A 110 -37.54 0.92 2.06
CA PRO A 110 -38.73 1.76 2.21
C PRO A 110 -39.95 1.00 2.77
N THR A 111 -40.07 -0.31 2.50
CA THR A 111 -41.29 -1.09 2.78
C THR A 111 -41.28 -1.82 4.12
N LYS A 112 -40.18 -1.81 4.86
CA LYS A 112 -40.05 -2.51 6.15
C LYS A 112 -38.90 -1.94 7.00
N ARG A 113 -38.89 -0.62 7.22
CA ARG A 113 -37.82 0.02 7.99
C ARG A 113 -37.89 -0.38 9.47
N ASP A 114 -36.73 -0.62 10.07
CA ASP A 114 -36.54 -1.04 11.47
C ASP A 114 -37.46 -2.20 11.91
N GLY A 115 -37.64 -3.19 11.02
CA GLY A 115 -38.53 -4.34 11.28
C GLY A 115 -40.02 -4.03 11.14
N GLY A 116 -40.39 -3.02 10.36
CA GLY A 116 -41.78 -2.61 10.13
C GLY A 116 -42.28 -1.54 11.11
N LYS A 117 -41.37 -0.68 11.61
CA LYS A 117 -41.75 0.49 12.42
C LYS A 117 -42.17 1.69 11.56
N SER A 118 -41.64 1.78 10.35
CA SER A 118 -42.02 2.81 9.38
C SER A 118 -41.97 2.32 7.94
N TYR A 119 -42.73 3.03 7.10
CA TYR A 119 -42.88 2.78 5.67
C TYR A 119 -42.74 4.09 4.92
N HIS A 120 -42.02 4.07 3.81
CA HIS A 120 -41.61 5.27 3.11
C HIS A 120 -41.84 5.10 1.62
N PHE A 121 -42.10 6.20 0.91
CA PHE A 121 -42.07 6.22 -0.54
C PHE A 121 -41.78 7.62 -1.08
N ILE A 122 -41.16 7.66 -2.26
CA ILE A 122 -40.92 8.91 -2.99
C ILE A 122 -42.20 9.34 -3.70
N SER A 123 -42.64 10.57 -3.46
CA SER A 123 -43.75 11.17 -4.20
C SER A 123 -43.34 11.44 -5.65
N ARG A 124 -43.76 10.58 -6.58
CA ARG A 124 -43.29 10.57 -7.98
C ARG A 124 -43.51 11.89 -8.72
N ILE A 125 -44.58 12.61 -8.39
CA ILE A 125 -44.90 13.92 -9.02
C ILE A 125 -43.91 15.02 -8.62
N THR A 126 -43.17 14.84 -7.52
CA THR A 126 -42.19 15.81 -6.99
C THR A 126 -40.75 15.54 -7.44
N ILE A 127 -40.51 14.45 -8.17
CA ILE A 127 -39.16 14.07 -8.59
C ILE A 127 -38.63 15.09 -9.59
N SER A 128 -37.49 15.67 -9.26
CA SER A 128 -36.75 16.60 -10.09
C SER A 128 -35.24 16.37 -9.93
N LYS A 129 -34.44 17.15 -10.65
CA LYS A 129 -32.98 17.16 -10.47
C LYS A 129 -32.57 17.68 -9.09
N ASP A 130 -33.36 18.60 -8.54
CA ASP A 130 -32.99 19.30 -7.31
C ASP A 130 -33.39 18.50 -6.07
N GLY A 131 -34.40 17.63 -6.22
CA GLY A 131 -34.94 16.91 -5.08
C GLY A 131 -36.20 16.14 -5.36
N PHE A 132 -36.77 15.64 -4.26
CA PHE A 132 -38.06 14.96 -4.22
C PHE A 132 -38.63 15.04 -2.81
N GLN A 133 -39.92 14.83 -2.68
CA GLN A 133 -40.58 14.69 -1.39
C GLN A 133 -40.65 13.22 -0.98
N LEU A 134 -40.17 12.93 0.23
CA LEU A 134 -40.27 11.62 0.87
C LEU A 134 -41.47 11.62 1.81
N MET A 135 -42.44 10.74 1.55
CA MET A 135 -43.58 10.52 2.43
C MET A 135 -43.32 9.32 3.33
N SER A 136 -43.59 9.47 4.62
CA SER A 136 -43.29 8.47 5.65
C SER A 136 -44.51 8.22 6.54
N TRP A 137 -44.82 6.94 6.77
CA TRP A 137 -45.78 6.46 7.75
C TRP A 137 -45.07 5.85 8.93
N ASN A 138 -45.41 6.28 10.14
CA ASN A 138 -44.95 5.65 11.38
C ASN A 138 -46.06 4.79 12.01
N LYS A 139 -45.68 3.90 12.95
CA LYS A 139 -46.63 3.08 13.73
C LYS A 139 -47.76 3.88 14.40
N ASN A 140 -47.55 5.17 14.67
CA ASN A 140 -48.54 6.07 15.26
C ASN A 140 -49.54 6.66 14.24
N LYS A 141 -49.52 6.17 12.98
CA LYS A 141 -50.37 6.60 11.85
C LYS A 141 -50.20 8.06 11.41
N ASN A 142 -49.16 8.75 11.87
CA ASN A 142 -48.86 10.09 11.39
C ASN A 142 -48.12 10.01 10.05
N ILE A 143 -48.57 10.84 9.11
CA ILE A 143 -47.92 11.02 7.81
C ILE A 143 -46.95 12.18 7.94
N VAL A 144 -45.69 11.95 7.61
CA VAL A 144 -44.66 12.97 7.56
C VAL A 144 -44.19 13.14 6.12
N PHE A 145 -44.16 14.38 5.65
CA PHE A 145 -43.57 14.76 4.38
C PHE A 145 -42.24 15.45 4.65
N LYS A 146 -41.18 15.00 3.99
CA LYS A 146 -39.85 15.59 4.08
C LYS A 146 -39.36 15.91 2.67
N ASP A 147 -39.09 17.17 2.40
CA ASP A 147 -38.45 17.57 1.15
C ASP A 147 -36.96 17.25 1.22
N ILE A 148 -36.48 16.48 0.25
CA ILE A 148 -35.09 16.05 0.13
C ILE A 148 -34.44 16.88 -0.97
N VAL A 149 -33.43 17.65 -0.59
CA VAL A 149 -32.62 18.47 -1.50
C VAL A 149 -31.36 17.68 -1.84
N ILE A 150 -31.24 17.22 -3.09
CA ILE A 150 -30.14 16.34 -3.51
C ILE A 150 -28.81 17.07 -3.45
N VAL A 151 -28.75 18.35 -3.82
CA VAL A 151 -27.50 19.12 -3.80
C VAL A 151 -26.88 19.19 -2.40
N ASP A 152 -27.71 19.25 -1.35
CA ASP A 152 -27.24 19.24 0.03
C ASP A 152 -26.58 17.91 0.40
N LEU A 153 -27.16 16.78 -0.05
CA LEU A 153 -26.58 15.46 0.14
C LEU A 153 -25.24 15.31 -0.57
N LEU A 154 -25.15 15.81 -1.81
CA LEU A 154 -23.91 15.77 -2.59
C LEU A 154 -22.81 16.61 -1.94
N ASN A 155 -23.15 17.79 -1.43
CA ASN A 155 -22.22 18.68 -0.75
C ASN A 155 -21.73 18.10 0.59
N ALA A 156 -22.66 17.59 1.41
CA ALA A 156 -22.35 16.91 2.65
C ALA A 156 -21.43 15.70 2.41
N GLN A 157 -21.75 14.85 1.44
CA GLN A 157 -20.91 13.72 1.06
C GLN A 157 -19.51 14.18 0.66
N SER A 158 -19.41 15.07 -0.33
CA SER A 158 -18.13 15.49 -0.89
C SER A 158 -17.21 16.12 0.16
N ARG A 159 -17.76 16.99 1.01
CA ARG A 159 -17.01 17.64 2.08
C ARG A 159 -16.46 16.62 3.07
N ASN A 160 -17.30 15.74 3.58
CA ASN A 160 -16.91 14.83 4.67
C ASN A 160 -16.00 13.71 4.18
N ILE A 161 -16.26 13.15 2.99
CA ILE A 161 -15.34 12.17 2.38
C ILE A 161 -13.97 12.79 2.12
N THR A 162 -13.91 14.04 1.64
CA THR A 162 -12.65 14.76 1.46
C THR A 162 -11.87 14.91 2.76
N VAL A 163 -12.54 15.22 3.87
CA VAL A 163 -11.90 15.31 5.19
C VAL A 163 -11.29 13.98 5.60
N ILE A 164 -12.01 12.88 5.40
CA ILE A 164 -11.55 11.54 5.76
C ILE A 164 -10.33 11.14 4.91
N LEU A 165 -10.38 11.33 3.59
CA LEU A 165 -9.25 11.02 2.70
C LEU A 165 -7.99 11.84 3.05
N LYS A 166 -8.16 13.12 3.42
CA LYS A 166 -7.04 13.95 3.90
C LYS A 166 -6.43 13.42 5.20
N ASP A 167 -7.26 12.95 6.13
CA ASP A 167 -6.77 12.36 7.38
C ASP A 167 -6.02 11.05 7.12
N VAL A 168 -6.50 10.20 6.21
CA VAL A 168 -5.79 8.99 5.77
C VAL A 168 -4.42 9.34 5.18
N ILE A 169 -4.36 10.29 4.24
CA ILE A 169 -3.10 10.76 3.64
C ILE A 169 -2.14 11.27 4.72
N LYS A 170 -2.66 12.06 5.67
CA LYS A 170 -1.86 12.59 6.77
C LYS A 170 -1.28 11.46 7.62
N LYS A 171 -2.09 10.47 8.02
CA LYS A 171 -1.64 9.33 8.82
C LYS A 171 -0.57 8.50 8.10
N LEU A 172 -0.74 8.24 6.80
CA LEU A 172 0.25 7.53 6.00
C LEU A 172 1.58 8.30 5.94
N LYS A 173 1.54 9.62 5.74
CA LYS A 173 2.73 10.48 5.74
C LYS A 173 3.39 10.56 7.11
N ASP A 174 2.62 10.68 8.18
CA ASP A 174 3.12 10.74 9.55
C ASP A 174 3.79 9.41 9.96
N GLU A 175 3.23 8.28 9.55
CA GLU A 175 3.83 6.95 9.73
C GLU A 175 5.18 6.85 9.01
N ASP A 176 5.24 7.24 7.73
CA ASP A 176 6.47 7.19 6.95
C ASP A 176 7.55 8.12 7.50
N LYS A 177 7.18 9.36 7.86
CA LYS A 177 8.09 10.31 8.48
C LYS A 177 8.71 9.77 9.77
N LYS A 178 7.90 9.20 10.68
CA LYS A 178 8.41 8.59 11.92
C LYS A 178 9.36 7.44 11.64
N HIS A 179 9.08 6.64 10.62
CA HIS A 179 9.95 5.56 10.20
C HIS A 179 11.30 6.10 9.68
N LYS A 180 11.28 7.13 8.82
CA LYS A 180 12.50 7.76 8.32
C LYS A 180 13.35 8.37 9.43
N GLU A 181 12.73 9.12 10.34
CA GLU A 181 13.40 9.72 11.50
C GLU A 181 14.10 8.67 12.37
N LYS A 182 13.49 7.49 12.55
CA LYS A 182 14.06 6.39 13.33
C LYS A 182 15.36 5.85 12.74
N PHE A 183 15.51 5.83 11.41
CA PHE A 183 16.63 5.15 10.73
C PHE A 183 17.58 6.09 9.97
N CYS A 184 17.31 7.39 9.92
CA CYS A 184 18.12 8.37 9.17
C CYS A 184 19.61 8.41 9.56
N MET A 185 19.94 8.08 10.82
CA MET A 185 21.31 8.06 11.32
C MET A 185 21.99 6.68 11.23
N ASP A 186 21.21 5.60 11.06
CA ASP A 186 21.72 4.23 11.06
C ASP A 186 21.90 3.72 9.63
N LYS A 187 22.93 4.21 8.92
CA LYS A 187 23.10 3.96 7.48
C LYS A 187 23.33 2.49 7.15
N LEU A 188 22.72 2.01 6.06
CA LEU A 188 22.96 0.70 5.49
C LEU A 188 24.35 0.62 4.86
N LYS A 189 24.79 1.69 4.20
CA LYS A 189 26.10 1.75 3.57
C LYS A 189 27.24 1.42 4.54
N ASP A 190 27.10 1.83 5.81
CA ASP A 190 28.12 1.63 6.83
C ASP A 190 28.41 0.14 7.11
N VAL A 191 27.51 -0.77 6.73
CA VAL A 191 27.74 -2.22 6.83
C VAL A 191 28.92 -2.68 5.94
N PHE A 192 29.16 -1.98 4.84
CA PHE A 192 30.17 -2.35 3.84
C PHE A 192 31.56 -1.76 4.13
N SER A 193 31.77 -1.04 5.24
CA SER A 193 33.00 -0.28 5.50
C SER A 193 34.30 -1.12 5.46
N GLN A 194 34.22 -2.40 5.82
CA GLN A 194 35.38 -3.30 5.88
C GLN A 194 35.45 -4.30 4.72
N VAL A 195 34.35 -4.46 3.95
CA VAL A 195 34.21 -5.57 2.98
C VAL A 195 35.24 -5.50 1.86
N HIS A 196 35.63 -4.30 1.43
CA HIS A 196 36.63 -4.08 0.39
C HIS A 196 38.01 -4.65 0.75
N TYR A 197 38.39 -4.51 2.03
CA TYR A 197 39.61 -5.11 2.54
C TYR A 197 39.52 -6.64 2.52
N ASP A 198 38.40 -7.20 2.93
CA ASP A 198 38.20 -8.65 2.95
C ASP A 198 38.22 -9.23 1.52
N ILE A 199 37.58 -8.56 0.56
CA ILE A 199 37.63 -8.91 -0.87
C ILE A 199 39.08 -8.90 -1.38
N GLN A 200 39.87 -7.89 -1.03
CA GLN A 200 41.29 -7.85 -1.39
C GLN A 200 42.07 -9.03 -0.81
N LYS A 201 41.80 -9.42 0.44
CA LYS A 201 42.46 -10.57 1.09
C LYS A 201 42.04 -11.91 0.51
N VAL A 202 40.83 -12.04 -0.01
CA VAL A 202 40.44 -13.22 -0.81
C VAL A 202 41.29 -13.33 -2.07
N HIS A 203 41.45 -12.23 -2.82
CA HIS A 203 42.27 -12.20 -4.03
C HIS A 203 43.73 -12.59 -3.79
N GLU A 204 44.35 -12.05 -2.72
CA GLU A 204 45.73 -12.38 -2.35
C GLU A 204 45.94 -13.89 -2.15
N GLY A 205 44.96 -14.59 -1.57
CA GLY A 205 45.01 -16.04 -1.34
C GLY A 205 44.83 -16.90 -2.59
N LEU A 206 44.11 -16.40 -3.60
CA LEU A 206 44.04 -17.06 -4.91
C LEU A 206 45.42 -17.10 -5.58
N SER A 207 46.21 -16.04 -5.38
CA SER A 207 47.53 -15.91 -6.00
C SER A 207 48.65 -16.56 -5.19
N LYS A 208 48.59 -16.50 -3.84
CA LYS A 208 49.71 -16.82 -2.96
C LYS A 208 49.26 -17.77 -1.83
N PRO A 209 49.77 -19.01 -1.76
CA PRO A 209 49.33 -20.00 -0.76
C PRO A 209 49.49 -19.57 0.70
N LYS A 210 50.48 -18.72 1.02
CA LYS A 210 50.71 -18.22 2.37
C LYS A 210 49.55 -17.39 2.95
N TYR A 211 48.67 -16.85 2.09
CA TYR A 211 47.52 -16.05 2.52
C TYR A 211 46.21 -16.86 2.61
N ILE A 212 46.21 -18.16 2.28
CA ILE A 212 45.00 -19.00 2.38
C ILE A 212 44.30 -18.91 3.76
N PRO A 213 45.01 -18.92 4.91
CA PRO A 213 44.35 -18.78 6.20
C PRO A 213 43.59 -17.47 6.37
N ILE A 214 44.19 -16.33 5.96
CA ILE A 214 43.54 -15.02 6.07
C ILE A 214 42.41 -14.87 5.06
N SER A 215 42.53 -15.46 3.87
CA SER A 215 41.47 -15.45 2.85
C SER A 215 40.22 -16.21 3.30
N LYS A 216 40.36 -17.30 4.07
CA LYS A 216 39.21 -18.00 4.67
C LYS A 216 38.46 -17.11 5.65
N ILE A 217 39.18 -16.44 6.54
CA ILE A 217 38.59 -15.51 7.51
C ILE A 217 37.90 -14.37 6.76
N SER A 218 38.56 -13.79 5.77
CA SER A 218 38.01 -12.69 4.97
C SER A 218 36.73 -13.09 4.22
N LEU A 219 36.68 -14.31 3.66
CA LEU A 219 35.47 -14.82 3.02
C LEU A 219 34.31 -15.05 4.00
N GLN A 220 34.63 -15.44 5.24
CA GLN A 220 33.62 -15.48 6.31
C GLN A 220 33.11 -14.06 6.63
N MET A 221 34.00 -13.06 6.76
CA MET A 221 33.62 -11.67 7.01
C MET A 221 32.73 -11.11 5.89
N ILE A 222 32.96 -11.48 4.63
CA ILE A 222 32.07 -11.13 3.51
C ILE A 222 30.67 -11.71 3.70
N ASN A 223 30.54 -12.99 4.09
CA ASN A 223 29.22 -13.58 4.38
C ASN A 223 28.55 -12.90 5.58
N GLU A 224 29.31 -12.59 6.63
CA GLU A 224 28.80 -11.85 7.78
C GLU A 224 28.33 -10.44 7.42
N CYS A 225 29.02 -9.76 6.48
CA CYS A 225 28.58 -8.48 5.92
C CYS A 225 27.21 -8.60 5.24
N LEU A 226 27.02 -9.63 4.40
CA LEU A 226 25.73 -9.88 3.75
C LEU A 226 24.62 -10.20 4.76
N THR A 227 24.90 -11.00 5.79
CA THR A 227 23.93 -11.27 6.86
C THR A 227 23.58 -10.01 7.65
N LYS A 228 24.57 -9.17 7.97
CA LYS A 228 24.34 -7.89 8.65
C LYS A 228 23.50 -6.94 7.81
N PHE A 229 23.75 -6.88 6.50
CA PHE A 229 22.97 -6.04 5.59
C PHE A 229 21.51 -6.50 5.53
N GLU A 230 21.26 -7.81 5.38
CA GLU A 230 19.92 -8.39 5.42
C GLU A 230 19.21 -8.10 6.75
N ASN A 231 19.90 -8.24 7.89
CA ASN A 231 19.33 -7.95 9.20
C ASN A 231 18.94 -6.47 9.33
N LYS A 232 19.79 -5.53 8.91
CA LYS A 232 19.46 -4.09 8.93
C LYS A 232 18.30 -3.75 8.01
N LEU A 233 18.18 -4.39 6.84
CA LEU A 233 17.00 -4.23 5.98
C LEU A 233 15.73 -4.69 6.73
N ASN A 234 15.79 -5.87 7.35
CA ASN A 234 14.66 -6.43 8.11
C ASN A 234 14.25 -5.55 9.29
N GLU A 235 15.20 -4.93 10.01
CA GLU A 235 14.92 -3.97 11.08
C GLU A 235 14.15 -2.74 10.57
N ARG A 236 14.40 -2.32 9.32
CA ARG A 236 13.68 -1.26 8.62
C ARG A 236 12.35 -1.74 8.00
N GLY A 237 11.96 -2.99 8.21
CA GLY A 237 10.76 -3.58 7.61
C GLY A 237 10.86 -3.85 6.11
N ILE A 238 12.09 -3.87 5.58
CA ILE A 238 12.42 -4.18 4.18
C ILE A 238 12.92 -5.62 4.15
N SER A 239 12.31 -6.46 3.33
CA SER A 239 12.83 -7.81 3.06
C SER A 239 13.74 -7.78 1.83
N LEU A 240 14.56 -8.82 1.64
CA LEU A 240 15.22 -9.07 0.36
C LEU A 240 14.20 -9.11 -0.80
N ASP A 241 12.98 -9.60 -0.55
CA ASP A 241 11.89 -9.62 -1.53
C ASP A 241 11.25 -8.24 -1.81
N THR A 242 11.62 -7.19 -1.09
CA THR A 242 11.10 -5.84 -1.32
C THR A 242 11.69 -5.21 -2.58
N TYR A 243 12.94 -5.52 -2.89
CA TYR A 243 13.66 -5.00 -4.07
C TYR A 243 14.20 -6.15 -4.90
N ASP A 244 13.67 -6.33 -6.12
CA ASP A 244 14.12 -7.37 -7.05
C ASP A 244 15.64 -7.28 -7.30
N SER A 245 16.18 -6.06 -7.39
CA SER A 245 17.62 -5.83 -7.56
C SER A 245 18.47 -6.41 -6.42
N ILE A 246 18.05 -6.29 -5.17
CA ILE A 246 18.77 -6.84 -4.01
C ILE A 246 18.61 -8.37 -3.99
N LYS A 247 17.38 -8.86 -4.17
CA LYS A 247 17.07 -10.30 -4.21
C LYS A 247 17.93 -11.03 -5.23
N ASP A 248 17.98 -10.50 -6.46
CA ASP A 248 18.70 -11.11 -7.56
C ASP A 248 20.20 -11.19 -7.26
N ILE A 249 20.78 -10.13 -6.69
CA ILE A 249 22.19 -10.14 -6.29
C ILE A 249 22.45 -11.19 -5.21
N TYR A 250 21.60 -11.29 -4.18
CA TYR A 250 21.73 -12.33 -3.15
C TYR A 250 21.66 -13.74 -3.73
N VAL A 251 20.79 -13.98 -4.71
CA VAL A 251 20.70 -15.27 -5.41
C VAL A 251 21.99 -15.54 -6.19
N LEU A 252 22.49 -14.56 -6.95
CA LEU A 252 23.69 -14.68 -7.77
C LEU A 252 24.96 -14.91 -6.95
N LEU A 253 25.07 -14.32 -5.76
CA LEU A 253 26.25 -14.45 -4.89
C LEU A 253 26.39 -15.83 -4.23
N LYS A 254 25.30 -16.59 -4.06
CA LYS A 254 25.30 -17.87 -3.33
C LYS A 254 26.32 -18.88 -3.88
N TYR A 255 26.29 -19.12 -5.19
CA TYR A 255 27.13 -20.15 -5.80
C TYR A 255 28.62 -19.78 -5.84
N PRO A 256 29.02 -18.57 -6.30
CA PRO A 256 30.42 -18.12 -6.26
C PRO A 256 31.02 -18.14 -4.85
N LEU A 257 30.31 -17.64 -3.83
CA LEU A 257 30.80 -17.63 -2.45
C LEU A 257 30.99 -19.05 -1.89
N PHE A 258 30.08 -19.97 -2.22
CA PHE A 258 30.18 -21.37 -1.84
C PHE A 258 31.40 -22.05 -2.47
N GLU A 259 31.61 -21.90 -3.77
CA GLU A 259 32.73 -22.52 -4.47
C GLU A 259 34.09 -21.90 -4.07
N LEU A 260 34.15 -20.59 -3.83
CA LEU A 260 35.33 -19.95 -3.23
C LEU A 260 35.65 -20.50 -1.84
N SER A 261 34.63 -20.74 -1.02
CA SER A 261 34.82 -21.35 0.31
C SER A 261 35.42 -22.76 0.18
N ARG A 262 34.91 -23.57 -0.75
CA ARG A 262 35.45 -24.90 -1.04
C ARG A 262 36.87 -24.86 -1.60
N PHE A 263 37.17 -23.88 -2.46
CA PHE A 263 38.50 -23.68 -3.02
C PHE A 263 39.56 -23.55 -1.90
N PHE A 264 39.29 -22.74 -0.87
CA PHE A 264 40.25 -22.54 0.21
C PHE A 264 40.30 -23.69 1.23
N LEU A 265 39.25 -24.52 1.35
CA LEU A 265 39.22 -25.69 2.25
C LEU A 265 40.22 -26.80 1.87
N LYS A 266 40.82 -26.73 0.68
CA LYS A 266 41.77 -27.69 0.09
C LYS A 266 43.06 -27.96 0.90
N THR A 267 43.26 -27.33 2.05
CA THR A 267 44.49 -27.48 2.84
C THR A 267 44.54 -28.72 3.76
N LYS A 268 43.50 -29.57 3.82
CA LYS A 268 43.49 -30.74 4.74
C LYS A 268 43.01 -32.10 4.21
N LYS A 269 42.28 -32.19 3.10
CA LYS A 269 41.72 -33.48 2.61
C LYS A 269 41.73 -33.50 1.08
N ASN A 270 42.01 -34.65 0.47
CA ASN A 270 41.99 -34.94 -0.98
C ASN A 270 40.58 -34.74 -1.60
N ILE A 271 40.01 -33.55 -1.47
CA ILE A 271 38.73 -33.17 -2.06
C ILE A 271 39.01 -32.73 -3.49
N LYS A 272 38.46 -33.49 -4.45
CA LYS A 272 38.47 -33.11 -5.86
C LYS A 272 37.76 -31.76 -6.01
N MET A 273 38.44 -30.78 -6.59
CA MET A 273 37.85 -29.46 -6.80
C MET A 273 36.84 -29.51 -7.93
N ASN A 274 35.76 -28.74 -7.78
CA ASN A 274 34.85 -28.46 -8.88
C ASN A 274 35.36 -27.36 -9.80
N ILE A 275 36.23 -26.47 -9.31
CA ILE A 275 36.72 -25.29 -10.05
C ILE A 275 38.25 -25.18 -10.02
N ASP A 276 38.84 -24.61 -11.07
CA ASP A 276 40.27 -24.28 -11.15
C ASP A 276 40.56 -22.86 -10.61
N LYS A 277 41.82 -22.41 -10.72
CA LYS A 277 42.25 -21.12 -10.18
C LYS A 277 41.69 -19.96 -11.00
N GLU A 278 41.61 -20.12 -12.31
CA GLU A 278 41.05 -19.17 -13.28
C GLU A 278 39.57 -18.94 -12.99
N THR A 279 38.80 -20.01 -12.79
CA THR A 279 37.39 -19.95 -12.39
C THR A 279 37.23 -19.30 -11.01
N ALA A 280 38.09 -19.61 -10.05
CA ALA A 280 38.07 -18.97 -8.74
C ALA A 280 38.34 -17.45 -8.83
N PHE A 281 39.23 -17.03 -9.73
CA PHE A 281 39.46 -15.60 -10.00
C PHE A 281 38.22 -14.92 -10.61
N ILE A 282 37.55 -15.58 -11.56
CA ILE A 282 36.29 -15.09 -12.15
C ILE A 282 35.22 -14.94 -11.06
N PHE A 283 35.08 -15.93 -10.17
CA PHE A 283 34.13 -15.86 -9.06
C PHE A 283 34.47 -14.75 -8.07
N TRP A 284 35.74 -14.55 -7.74
CA TRP A 284 36.16 -13.43 -6.90
C TRP A 284 35.79 -12.08 -7.53
N TYR A 285 36.10 -11.89 -8.81
CA TYR A 285 35.75 -10.66 -9.53
C TYR A 285 34.24 -10.46 -9.52
N PHE A 286 33.47 -11.50 -9.85
CA PHE A 286 32.02 -11.47 -9.85
C PHE A 286 31.45 -11.07 -8.48
N VAL A 287 31.96 -11.65 -7.39
CA VAL A 287 31.56 -11.33 -6.02
C VAL A 287 31.86 -9.86 -5.69
N ARG A 288 33.03 -9.35 -6.08
CA ARG A 288 33.40 -7.95 -5.86
C ARG A 288 32.39 -7.00 -6.51
N GLU A 289 32.14 -7.15 -7.81
CA GLU A 289 31.23 -6.25 -8.55
C GLU A 289 29.82 -6.25 -7.95
N HIS A 290 29.34 -7.41 -7.50
CA HIS A 290 28.00 -7.53 -6.91
C HIS A 290 27.93 -6.96 -5.49
N ILE A 291 29.01 -7.03 -4.71
CA ILE A 291 29.08 -6.36 -3.40
C ILE A 291 29.13 -4.84 -3.57
N GLU A 292 29.91 -4.33 -4.53
CA GLU A 292 29.94 -2.90 -4.87
C GLU A 292 28.54 -2.41 -5.26
N LYS A 293 27.82 -3.17 -6.10
CA LYS A 293 26.43 -2.86 -6.46
C LYS A 293 25.47 -2.89 -5.26
N LEU A 294 25.65 -3.80 -4.30
CA LEU A 294 24.86 -3.80 -3.06
C LEU A 294 25.15 -2.57 -2.19
N GLU A 295 26.41 -2.12 -2.13
CA GLU A 295 26.78 -0.90 -1.43
C GLU A 295 26.15 0.34 -2.07
N GLU A 296 26.10 0.40 -3.41
CA GLU A 296 25.41 1.46 -4.15
C GLU A 296 23.90 1.47 -3.84
N LEU A 297 23.24 0.31 -3.92
CA LEU A 297 21.82 0.18 -3.56
C LEU A 297 21.55 0.56 -2.09
N ALA A 298 22.45 0.18 -1.17
CA ALA A 298 22.37 0.57 0.23
C ALA A 298 22.42 2.09 0.40
N LYS A 299 23.27 2.76 -0.38
CA LYS A 299 23.37 4.23 -0.40
C LYS A 299 22.10 4.87 -0.97
N GLU A 300 21.55 4.36 -2.06
CA GLU A 300 20.30 4.85 -2.65
C GLU A 300 19.15 4.78 -1.62
N ILE A 301 19.03 3.66 -0.91
CA ILE A 301 18.05 3.52 0.18
C ILE A 301 18.32 4.53 1.28
N ASP A 302 19.56 4.72 1.72
CA ASP A 302 19.87 5.71 2.77
C ASP A 302 19.52 7.14 2.35
N GLU A 303 19.65 7.50 1.06
CA GLU A 303 19.24 8.81 0.53
C GLU A 303 17.72 9.05 0.62
N GLU A 304 16.90 8.01 0.54
CA GLU A 304 15.44 8.12 0.75
C GLU A 304 15.06 8.50 2.18
N TYR A 305 15.90 8.14 3.16
CA TYR A 305 15.66 8.42 4.58
C TYR A 305 16.13 9.81 5.01
N ILE A 306 16.85 10.51 4.14
CA ILE A 306 17.31 11.89 4.34
C ILE A 306 16.30 12.90 3.74
N LYS A 307 15.48 12.46 2.77
CA LYS A 307 14.42 13.25 2.12
C LYS A 307 13.11 13.25 2.93
#